data_AF-A0AA91C8Y0-F1
#
_entry.id   AF-A0AA91C8Y0-F1
#
_cell.length_a   1.000
_cell.length_b   1.000
_cell.length_c   1.000
_cell.angle_alpha   90.00
_cell.angle_beta   90.00
_cell.angle_gamma   90.00
#
_symmetry.space_group_name_H-M   'P 1'
#
loop_
_entity.id
_entity.type
_entity.pdbx_description
1 polymer ?
#
loop_
_entity_poly.entity_id
_entity_poly.type
_entity_poly.pdbx_seq_one_letter_code
_entity_poly.pdbx_strand_id
1 'polypeptide(L)'
;MSFRSHDLDKIEGNITLRLTQGNENYISLGSEEAKEVKAGIYSYIDDANDIICYSEIRQVDKTKVTNESKDIFFIVQVNKETSDKYVKDIAKELITVVTYYLGGTDEIL
;
A
#
# COMPACT_ATOMS: atom_id res chain seq x y z
N MET A 1 -4.89 -6.51 11.93
CA MET A 1 -3.61 -6.28 11.25
C MET A 1 -3.81 -6.53 9.77
N SER A 2 -3.32 -5.64 8.93
CA SER A 2 -3.32 -5.80 7.47
C SER A 2 -1.92 -5.55 6.91
N PHE A 3 -1.62 -6.28 5.82
CA PHE A 3 -0.41 -6.12 5.02
C PHE A 3 -0.80 -5.89 3.57
N ARG A 4 -0.19 -4.92 2.92
CA ARG A 4 -0.35 -4.67 1.47
C ARG A 4 1.02 -4.39 0.87
N SER A 5 1.26 -4.92 -0.32
CA SER A 5 2.53 -4.79 -1.04
C SER A 5 2.27 -4.08 -2.35
N HIS A 6 3.01 -3.01 -2.63
CA HIS A 6 2.85 -2.18 -3.82
C HIS A 6 4.15 -2.13 -4.59
N ASP A 7 4.08 -2.26 -5.91
CA ASP A 7 5.22 -2.01 -6.79
C ASP A 7 5.54 -0.51 -6.79
N LEU A 8 6.71 -0.15 -6.24
CA LEU A 8 7.12 1.24 -6.05
C LEU A 8 7.42 1.94 -7.38
N ASP A 9 7.89 1.20 -8.39
CA ASP A 9 8.14 1.71 -9.75
C ASP A 9 6.84 2.14 -10.46
N LYS A 10 5.68 1.78 -9.91
CA LYS A 10 4.36 2.14 -10.42
C LYS A 10 3.69 3.28 -9.65
N ILE A 11 4.35 3.82 -8.63
CA ILE A 11 3.80 4.91 -7.80
C ILE A 11 4.29 6.25 -8.34
N GLU A 12 3.37 7.20 -8.46
CA GLU A 12 3.69 8.56 -8.89
C GLU A 12 3.97 9.43 -7.67
N GLY A 13 5.24 9.77 -7.43
CA GLY A 13 5.64 10.65 -6.34
C GLY A 13 5.44 10.05 -4.94
N ASN A 14 4.94 10.87 -4.01
CA ASN A 14 4.76 10.49 -2.61
C ASN A 14 3.46 9.72 -2.38
N ILE A 15 3.45 8.90 -1.33
CA ILE A 15 2.25 8.23 -0.85
C ILE A 15 1.71 8.99 0.37
N THR A 16 0.46 9.43 0.28
CA THR A 16 -0.23 10.13 1.38
C THR A 16 -1.42 9.31 1.88
N LEU A 17 -1.47 9.07 3.20
CA LEU A 17 -2.68 8.60 3.86
C LEU A 17 -3.60 9.80 4.15
N ARG A 18 -4.74 9.88 3.46
CA ARG A 18 -5.72 10.96 3.67
C ARG A 18 -7.16 10.48 3.46
N LEU A 19 -8.10 11.33 3.84
CA LEU A 19 -9.50 11.14 3.46
C LEU A 19 -9.68 11.46 1.98
N THR A 20 -10.42 10.61 1.28
CA THR A 20 -10.84 10.84 -0.10
C THR A 20 -11.74 12.07 -0.20
N GLN A 21 -11.67 12.76 -1.34
CA GLN A 21 -12.50 13.89 -1.70
C GLN A 21 -13.61 13.49 -2.70
N GLY A 22 -13.52 12.28 -3.26
CA GLY A 22 -14.48 11.75 -4.25
C GLY A 22 -14.10 12.08 -5.69
N ASN A 23 -12.95 12.69 -5.92
CA ASN A 23 -12.38 12.99 -7.23
C ASN A 23 -11.11 12.17 -7.53
N GLU A 24 -10.74 11.26 -6.64
CA GLU A 24 -9.62 10.35 -6.85
C GLU A 24 -9.92 9.34 -7.97
N ASN A 25 -8.87 8.94 -8.68
CA ASN A 25 -8.97 7.84 -9.63
C ASN A 25 -8.88 6.51 -8.87
N TYR A 26 -9.76 5.56 -9.21
CA TYR A 26 -9.77 4.28 -8.54
C TYR A 26 -10.19 3.14 -9.47
N ILE A 27 -9.24 2.26 -9.77
CA ILE A 27 -9.46 0.98 -10.46
C ILE A 27 -9.01 -0.13 -9.52
N SER A 28 -9.96 -0.85 -8.94
CA SER A 28 -9.63 -1.93 -7.99
C SER A 28 -8.89 -3.07 -8.66
N LEU A 29 -8.04 -3.78 -7.91
CA LEU A 29 -7.30 -4.94 -8.40
C LEU A 29 -8.23 -5.96 -9.09
N GLY A 30 -7.83 -6.40 -10.28
CA GLY A 30 -8.61 -7.36 -11.09
C GLY A 30 -9.85 -6.78 -11.78
N SER A 31 -9.98 -5.45 -11.82
CA SER A 31 -11.02 -4.73 -12.56
C SER A 31 -10.37 -3.84 -13.60
N GLU A 32 -11.04 -3.64 -14.74
CA GLU A 32 -10.62 -2.69 -15.77
C GLU A 32 -11.43 -1.38 -15.71
N GLU A 33 -12.46 -1.35 -14.87
CA GLU A 33 -13.40 -0.24 -14.77
C GLU A 33 -13.09 0.65 -13.58
N ALA A 34 -13.10 1.96 -13.84
CA ALA A 34 -13.04 2.97 -12.78
C ALA A 34 -14.30 2.89 -11.91
N LYS A 35 -14.12 3.06 -10.60
CA LYS A 35 -15.18 3.04 -9.61
C LYS A 35 -15.36 4.41 -8.99
N GLU A 36 -16.61 4.76 -8.71
CA GLU A 36 -16.94 5.97 -7.97
C GLU A 36 -16.32 5.92 -6.58
N VAL A 37 -15.68 7.03 -6.20
CA VAL A 37 -15.03 7.21 -4.91
C VAL A 37 -15.94 8.05 -4.03
N LYS A 38 -16.27 7.55 -2.84
CA LYS A 38 -16.98 8.35 -1.84
C LYS A 38 -15.98 9.21 -1.08
N ALA A 39 -16.33 10.47 -0.83
CA ALA A 39 -15.54 11.34 0.04
C ALA A 39 -15.58 10.87 1.50
N GLY A 40 -14.53 11.18 2.27
CA GLY A 40 -14.46 10.88 3.70
C GLY A 40 -14.00 9.45 4.03
N ILE A 41 -13.37 8.75 3.08
CA ILE A 41 -12.84 7.39 3.28
C ILE A 41 -11.32 7.47 3.40
N TYR A 42 -10.74 6.89 4.45
CA TYR A 42 -9.28 6.78 4.57
C TYR A 42 -8.71 5.93 3.45
N SER A 43 -7.77 6.47 2.69
CA SER A 43 -7.10 5.76 1.59
C SER A 43 -5.66 6.24 1.44
N TYR A 44 -4.80 5.36 0.94
CA TYR A 44 -3.47 5.72 0.46
C TYR A 44 -3.58 6.20 -0.99
N ILE A 45 -3.07 7.40 -1.25
CA ILE A 45 -3.20 8.11 -2.52
C ILE A 45 -1.81 8.63 -2.92
N ASP A 46 -1.48 8.50 -4.19
CA ASP A 46 -0.22 9.02 -4.75
C ASP A 46 -0.36 10.46 -5.28
N ASP A 47 0.74 11.07 -5.75
CA ASP A 47 0.74 12.45 -6.23
C ASP A 47 0.01 12.63 -7.58
N ALA A 48 -0.28 11.52 -8.30
CA ALA A 48 -1.13 11.53 -9.49
C ALA A 48 -2.64 11.49 -9.15
N ASN A 49 -2.99 11.53 -7.86
CA ASN A 49 -4.36 11.42 -7.35
C ASN A 49 -4.99 10.04 -7.61
N ASP A 50 -4.17 9.01 -7.78
CA ASP A 50 -4.61 7.63 -7.88
C ASP A 50 -4.66 7.00 -6.48
N ILE A 51 -5.79 6.38 -6.14
CA ILE A 51 -5.86 5.53 -4.95
C ILE A 51 -4.98 4.31 -5.19
N ILE A 52 -4.05 4.02 -4.28
CA ILE A 52 -3.27 2.78 -4.30
C ILE A 52 -3.86 1.71 -3.36
N CYS A 53 -4.52 2.14 -2.29
CA CYS A 53 -5.25 1.28 -1.36
C CYS A 53 -6.49 1.99 -0.82
N TYR A 54 -7.68 1.46 -1.13
CA TYR A 54 -8.97 2.02 -0.75
C TYR A 54 -9.47 1.44 0.57
N SER A 55 -9.79 2.32 1.53
CA SER A 55 -10.34 1.95 2.84
C SER A 55 -9.52 0.90 3.59
N GLU A 56 -8.22 0.79 3.31
CA GLU A 56 -7.31 -0.21 3.90
C GLU A 56 -7.64 -1.67 3.65
N ILE A 57 -8.59 -1.93 2.75
CA ILE A 57 -9.11 -3.27 2.49
C ILE A 57 -8.88 -3.70 1.06
N ARG A 58 -8.80 -2.77 0.10
CA ARG A 58 -8.74 -3.10 -1.33
C ARG A 58 -7.60 -2.39 -2.05
N GLN A 59 -6.70 -3.19 -2.61
CA GLN A 59 -5.61 -2.73 -3.48
C GLN A 59 -6.12 -2.40 -4.90
N VAL A 60 -5.29 -1.72 -5.69
CA VAL A 60 -5.51 -1.39 -7.10
C VAL A 60 -4.64 -2.17 -8.06
N ASP A 61 -5.04 -2.22 -9.32
CA ASP A 61 -4.30 -2.92 -10.37
C ASP A 61 -2.99 -2.19 -10.74
N LYS A 62 -2.99 -0.85 -10.70
CA LYS A 62 -1.84 0.02 -11.04
C LYS A 62 -0.54 -0.41 -10.36
N THR A 63 -0.60 -0.64 -9.04
CA THR A 63 0.57 -0.92 -8.20
C THR A 63 0.70 -2.40 -7.82
N LYS A 64 0.08 -3.31 -8.56
CA LYS A 64 0.13 -4.74 -8.24
C LYS A 64 1.56 -5.25 -8.36
N VAL A 65 2.00 -6.07 -7.40
CA VAL A 65 3.29 -6.73 -7.48
C VAL A 65 3.21 -7.86 -8.52
N THR A 66 4.23 -7.93 -9.37
CA THR A 66 4.38 -8.94 -10.42
C THR A 66 5.75 -9.60 -10.31
N ASN A 67 6.01 -10.60 -11.16
CA ASN A 67 7.34 -11.22 -11.24
C ASN A 67 8.44 -10.26 -11.75
N GLU A 68 8.06 -9.12 -12.33
CA GLU A 68 8.99 -8.12 -12.85
C GLU A 68 9.32 -7.02 -11.82
N SER A 69 8.54 -6.93 -10.75
CA SER A 69 8.67 -5.91 -9.72
C SER A 69 9.97 -6.10 -8.93
N LYS A 70 10.67 -5.00 -8.64
CA LYS A 70 11.97 -5.00 -7.96
C LYS A 70 11.93 -4.27 -6.62
N ASP A 71 11.37 -3.07 -6.62
CA ASP A 71 11.26 -2.22 -5.44
C ASP A 71 9.83 -2.28 -4.91
N ILE A 72 9.66 -2.81 -3.69
CA ILE A 72 8.35 -3.11 -3.11
C ILE A 72 8.12 -2.27 -1.87
N PHE A 73 7.03 -1.51 -1.86
CA PHE A 73 6.54 -0.82 -0.69
C PHE A 73 5.53 -1.66 0.09
N PHE A 74 5.79 -1.90 1.37
CA PHE A 74 4.88 -2.63 2.25
C PHE A 74 4.19 -1.69 3.24
N ILE A 75 2.87 -1.77 3.29
CA ILE A 75 2.05 -1.12 4.31
C ILE A 75 1.78 -2.14 5.42
N VAL A 76 2.26 -1.86 6.63
CA VAL A 76 1.97 -2.63 7.84
C VAL A 76 1.07 -1.78 8.74
N GLN A 77 -0.21 -2.15 8.85
CA GLN A 77 -1.18 -1.36 9.59
C GLN A 77 -1.86 -2.17 10.70
N VAL A 78 -2.06 -1.50 11.83
CA VAL A 78 -2.71 -2.03 13.03
C VAL A 78 -3.73 -1.03 13.57
N ASN A 79 -4.53 -1.45 14.56
CA ASN A 79 -5.42 -0.56 15.28
C ASN A 79 -4.70 0.08 16.48
N LYS A 80 -5.33 1.08 17.08
CA LYS A 80 -4.81 1.81 18.25
C LYS A 80 -4.54 0.96 19.50
N GLU A 81 -5.13 -0.23 19.59
CA GLU A 81 -4.95 -1.13 20.74
C GLU A 81 -3.64 -1.94 20.63
N THR A 82 -2.95 -1.83 19.50
CA THR A 82 -1.70 -2.53 19.23
C THR A 82 -0.51 -1.60 19.52
N SER A 83 0.46 -2.08 20.30
CA SER A 83 1.64 -1.29 20.65
C SER A 83 2.55 -1.04 19.45
N ASP A 84 3.18 0.13 19.38
CA ASP A 84 4.18 0.48 18.36
C ASP A 84 5.32 -0.54 18.27
N LYS A 85 5.75 -1.08 19.42
CA LYS A 85 6.78 -2.12 19.48
C LYS A 85 6.37 -3.33 18.66
N TYR A 86 5.14 -3.80 18.83
CA TYR A 86 4.63 -4.94 18.09
C TYR A 86 4.58 -4.67 16.57
N VAL A 87 4.15 -3.48 16.15
CA VAL A 87 4.14 -3.10 14.72
C VAL A 87 5.55 -3.17 14.12
N LYS A 88 6.53 -2.60 14.84
CA LYS A 88 7.93 -2.59 14.40
C LYS A 88 8.54 -4.00 14.38
N ASP A 89 8.24 -4.82 15.37
CA ASP A 89 8.74 -6.20 15.43
C ASP A 89 8.20 -7.03 14.25
N ILE A 90 6.92 -6.87 13.90
CA ILE A 90 6.34 -7.56 12.74
C ILE A 90 6.87 -7.02 11.41
N ALA A 91 7.08 -5.70 11.28
CA ALA A 91 7.70 -5.13 10.08
C ALA A 91 9.10 -5.72 9.84
N LYS A 92 9.89 -5.90 10.92
CA LYS A 92 11.21 -6.56 10.86
C LYS A 92 11.14 -8.03 10.50
N GLU A 93 10.15 -8.75 11.02
CA GLU A 93 9.92 -10.15 10.66
C GLU A 93 9.59 -10.29 9.18
N LEU A 94 8.69 -9.44 8.65
CA LEU A 94 8.36 -9.38 7.23
C LEU A 94 9.62 -9.13 6.38
N ILE A 95 10.41 -8.13 6.73
CA ILE A 95 11.68 -7.82 6.07
C ILE A 95 12.60 -9.04 6.10
N THR A 96 12.77 -9.68 7.27
CA THR A 96 13.65 -10.84 7.41
C THR A 96 13.24 -11.97 6.45
N VAL A 97 11.95 -12.26 6.35
CA VAL A 97 11.42 -13.28 5.44
C VAL A 97 11.63 -12.89 3.98
N VAL A 98 11.27 -11.66 3.61
CA VAL A 98 11.43 -11.15 2.23
C VAL A 98 12.89 -11.20 1.81
N THR A 99 13.79 -10.63 2.61
CA THR A 99 15.23 -10.59 2.30
C THR A 99 15.85 -11.99 2.29
N TYR A 100 15.39 -12.92 3.14
CA TYR A 100 15.86 -14.30 3.13
C TYR A 100 15.53 -15.03 1.81
N TYR A 101 14.30 -14.88 1.30
CA TYR A 101 13.85 -15.59 0.10
C TYR A 101 14.16 -14.87 -1.21
N LEU A 102 14.13 -13.54 -1.22
CA LEU A 102 14.21 -12.70 -2.42
C LEU A 102 15.50 -11.87 -2.48
N GLY A 103 16.26 -11.77 -1.39
CA GLY A 103 17.41 -10.89 -1.29
C GLY A 103 17.03 -9.41 -1.20
N GLY A 104 17.98 -8.53 -1.52
CA GLY A 104 17.78 -7.08 -1.56
C GLY A 104 18.18 -6.35 -0.28
N THR A 105 17.80 -5.07 -0.21
CA THR A 105 18.01 -4.18 0.94
C THR A 105 16.67 -3.64 1.41
N ASP A 106 16.57 -3.31 2.69
CA ASP A 106 15.34 -2.86 3.32
C ASP A 106 15.49 -1.50 4.03
N GLU A 107 14.36 -0.82 4.19
CA GLU A 107 14.23 0.40 4.97
C GLU A 107 12.84 0.43 5.63
N ILE A 108 12.77 0.88 6.88
CA ILE A 108 11.51 1.19 7.58
C ILE A 108 11.40 2.71 7.68
N LEU A 109 10.34 3.26 7.09
CA LEU A 109 10.00 4.69 7.10
C LEU A 109 9.24 5.12 8.37
#